data_AF-A0A6N9HAK5-F1
#
_entry.id   AF-A0A6N9HAK5-F1
#
_cell.length_a   1.000
_cell.length_b   1.000
_cell.length_c   1.000
_cell.angle_alpha   90.00
_cell.angle_beta   90.00
_cell.angle_gamma   90.00
#
_symmetry.space_group_name_H-M   'P 1'
#
loop_
_entity.id
_entity.type
_entity.pdbx_description
1 polymer ?
#
loop_
_entity_poly.entity_id
_entity_poly.type
_entity_poly.pdbx_seq_one_letter_code
_entity_poly.pdbx_strand_id
1 'polypeptide(L)'
;VVEGRSKKAFKDWLAERDQAWRDGIEVVAMDGFAGFKTATTEELPDAVTVMDPFHVIRLAGDALDECRRRVQQELHGHRGRKGDP
;
A
#
# COMPACT_ATOMS: atom_id res chain seq x y z
N VAL A 1 -13.63 5.38 -6.50
CA VAL A 1 -12.55 5.84 -5.59
C VAL A 1 -13.22 6.71 -4.52
N VAL A 2 -12.97 6.44 -3.23
CA VAL A 2 -13.50 7.29 -2.14
C VAL A 2 -12.68 8.58 -2.10
N GLU A 3 -13.36 9.72 -2.19
CA GLU A 3 -12.72 11.02 -2.25
C GLU A 3 -12.13 11.39 -0.87
N GLY A 4 -10.97 12.06 -0.87
CA GLY A 4 -10.35 12.58 0.37
C GLY A 4 -9.34 11.67 1.08
N ARG A 5 -9.06 10.44 0.60
CA ARG A 5 -7.98 9.51 1.08
C ARG A 5 -7.71 9.59 2.60
N SER A 6 -8.76 9.60 3.42
CA SER A 6 -8.65 9.80 4.87
C SER A 6 -9.40 8.71 5.63
N LYS A 7 -9.00 8.46 6.90
CA LYS A 7 -9.70 7.54 7.80
C LYS A 7 -11.19 7.87 7.88
N LYS A 8 -11.53 9.16 8.05
CA LYS A 8 -12.91 9.63 8.18
C LYS A 8 -13.72 9.34 6.92
N ALA A 9 -13.22 9.74 5.74
CA ALA A 9 -13.93 9.54 4.49
C ALA A 9 -14.18 8.05 4.19
N PHE A 10 -13.21 7.19 4.51
CA PHE A 10 -13.36 5.75 4.33
C PHE A 10 -14.33 5.12 5.33
N LYS A 11 -14.30 5.56 6.59
CA LYS A 11 -15.24 5.13 7.63
C LYS A 11 -16.68 5.51 7.28
N ASP A 12 -16.92 6.77 6.93
CA ASP A 12 -18.25 7.26 6.56
C ASP A 12 -18.78 6.49 5.33
N TRP A 13 -17.93 6.27 4.33
CA TRP A 13 -18.30 5.52 3.13
C TRP A 13 -18.66 4.05 3.41
N LEU A 14 -17.99 3.41 4.38
CA LEU A 14 -18.34 2.06 4.83
C LEU A 14 -19.65 2.06 5.62
N ALA A 15 -19.83 3.03 6.52
CA ALA A 15 -21.03 3.15 7.34
C ALA A 15 -22.31 3.40 6.51
N GLU A 16 -22.20 4.02 5.34
CA GLU A 16 -23.29 4.22 4.38
C GLU A 16 -23.74 2.93 3.65
N ARG A 17 -23.04 1.81 3.83
CA ARG A 17 -23.36 0.54 3.17
C ARG A 17 -24.31 -0.30 4.01
N ASP A 18 -25.14 -1.08 3.33
CA ASP A 18 -26.05 -2.03 3.95
C ASP A 18 -25.31 -2.96 4.92
N GLN A 19 -25.86 -3.16 6.11
CA GLN A 19 -25.22 -3.98 7.14
C GLN A 19 -24.99 -5.42 6.65
N ALA A 20 -26.00 -6.04 6.02
CA ALA A 20 -25.88 -7.39 5.48
C ALA A 20 -24.79 -7.52 4.40
N TRP A 21 -24.50 -6.44 3.67
CA TRP A 21 -23.38 -6.43 2.73
C TRP A 21 -22.04 -6.38 3.46
N ARG A 22 -21.92 -5.53 4.48
CA ARG A 22 -20.71 -5.42 5.31
C ARG A 22 -20.38 -6.73 6.03
N ASP A 23 -21.40 -7.38 6.58
CA ASP A 23 -21.28 -8.67 7.28
C ASP A 23 -20.84 -9.81 6.33
N GLY A 24 -21.06 -9.65 5.01
CA GLY A 24 -20.62 -10.59 3.99
C GLY A 24 -19.17 -10.38 3.52
N ILE A 25 -18.46 -9.36 4.02
CA ILE A 25 -17.07 -9.11 3.63
C ILE A 25 -16.14 -9.94 4.50
N GLU A 26 -15.50 -10.92 3.87
CA GLU A 26 -14.55 -11.82 4.56
C GLU A 26 -13.11 -11.31 4.51
N VAL A 27 -12.74 -10.57 3.46
CA VAL A 27 -11.35 -10.15 3.22
C VAL A 27 -11.30 -8.72 2.70
N VAL A 28 -10.39 -7.93 3.27
CA VAL A 28 -10.07 -6.58 2.80
C VAL A 28 -8.60 -6.51 2.42
N ALA A 29 -8.31 -6.38 1.12
CA ALA A 29 -6.99 -6.06 0.63
C ALA A 29 -6.76 -4.55 0.72
N MET A 30 -5.74 -4.13 1.46
CA MET A 30 -5.43 -2.72 1.69
C MET A 30 -3.95 -2.42 1.49
N ASP A 31 -3.64 -1.15 1.21
CA ASP A 31 -2.27 -0.66 1.32
C ASP A 31 -1.81 -0.70 2.79
N GLY A 32 -0.49 -0.63 3.02
CA GLY A 32 0.07 -0.67 4.39
C GLY A 32 -0.21 0.57 5.24
N PHE A 33 -1.15 1.45 4.85
CA PHE A 33 -1.43 2.68 5.56
C PHE A 33 -2.27 2.42 6.82
N ALA A 34 -1.70 2.77 7.97
CA ALA A 34 -2.31 2.52 9.29
C ALA A 34 -3.73 3.09 9.44
N GLY A 35 -4.03 4.23 8.79
CA GLY A 35 -5.35 4.87 8.88
C GLY A 35 -6.49 4.05 8.28
N PHE A 36 -6.23 3.26 7.24
CA PHE A 36 -7.25 2.38 6.65
C PHE A 36 -7.45 1.12 7.47
N LYS A 37 -6.38 0.59 8.08
CA LYS A 37 -6.49 -0.57 8.98
C LYS A 37 -7.46 -0.28 10.13
N THR A 38 -7.32 0.85 10.81
CA THR A 38 -8.20 1.18 11.94
C THR A 38 -9.66 1.35 11.51
N ALA A 39 -9.94 2.05 10.42
CA ALA A 39 -11.32 2.18 9.93
C ALA A 39 -11.92 0.84 9.47
N THR A 40 -11.11 -0.03 8.85
CA THR A 40 -11.54 -1.37 8.47
C THR A 40 -11.87 -2.22 9.70
N THR A 41 -11.02 -2.23 10.73
CA THR A 41 -11.28 -2.99 11.96
C THR A 41 -12.52 -2.46 12.71
N GLU A 42 -12.78 -1.16 12.66
CA GLU A 42 -13.97 -0.57 13.30
C GLU A 42 -15.28 -0.94 12.58
N GLU A 43 -15.29 -0.94 11.23
CA GLU A 43 -16.52 -1.11 10.44
C GLU A 43 -16.74 -2.53 9.90
N LEU A 44 -15.68 -3.33 9.83
CA LEU A 44 -15.64 -4.71 9.31
C LEU A 44 -14.83 -5.60 10.27
N PRO A 45 -15.31 -5.80 11.52
CA PRO A 45 -14.53 -6.48 12.56
C PRO A 45 -14.22 -7.95 12.23
N ASP A 46 -15.07 -8.60 11.45
CA ASP A 46 -14.94 -10.02 11.08
C ASP A 46 -14.09 -10.23 9.81
N ALA A 47 -13.76 -9.16 9.08
CA ALA A 47 -13.00 -9.26 7.85
C ALA A 47 -11.49 -9.40 8.12
N VAL A 48 -10.84 -10.31 7.40
CA VAL A 48 -9.39 -10.48 7.44
C VAL A 48 -8.71 -9.39 6.60
N THR A 49 -7.87 -8.58 7.23
CA THR A 49 -7.08 -7.57 6.53
C THR A 49 -5.82 -8.20 5.92
N VAL A 50 -5.64 -8.06 4.61
CA VAL A 50 -4.44 -8.54 3.88
C VAL A 50 -3.75 -7.37 3.17
N MET A 51 -2.45 -7.51 2.94
CA MET A 51 -1.69 -6.55 2.13
C MET A 51 -2.05 -6.71 0.65
N ASP A 52 -2.32 -5.60 -0.03
CA ASP A 52 -2.56 -5.59 -1.47
C ASP A 52 -1.28 -6.00 -2.24
N PRO A 53 -1.32 -7.09 -3.04
CA PRO A 53 -0.16 -7.54 -3.80
C PRO A 53 0.41 -6.47 -4.74
N PHE A 54 -0.40 -5.58 -5.30
CA PHE A 54 0.11 -4.52 -6.18
C PHE A 54 1.03 -3.54 -5.44
N HIS A 55 0.65 -3.16 -4.22
CA HIS A 55 1.46 -2.31 -3.36
C HIS A 55 2.71 -3.04 -2.87
N VAL A 56 2.58 -4.32 -2.48
CA VAL A 56 3.72 -5.14 -2.04
C VAL A 56 4.75 -5.29 -3.15
N ILE A 57 4.33 -5.62 -4.37
CA ILE A 57 5.22 -5.80 -5.53
C ILE A 57 5.93 -4.48 -5.86
N ARG A 58 5.21 -3.35 -5.81
CA ARG A 58 5.81 -2.04 -6.02
C ARG A 58 6.91 -1.74 -4.99
N LEU A 59 6.63 -1.93 -3.70
CA LEU A 59 7.62 -1.72 -2.63
C LEU A 59 8.83 -2.64 -2.78
N ALA A 60 8.60 -3.90 -3.15
CA ALA A 60 9.68 -4.86 -3.42
C ALA A 60 10.54 -4.42 -4.60
N GLY A 61 9.92 -3.91 -5.68
CA GLY A 61 10.61 -3.35 -6.83
C GLY A 61 11.48 -2.15 -6.49
N ASP A 62 10.94 -1.19 -5.73
CA ASP A 62 11.67 0.01 -5.29
C ASP A 62 12.90 -0.36 -4.44
N ALA A 63 12.72 -1.28 -3.47
CA ALA A 63 13.80 -1.77 -2.61
C ALA A 63 14.88 -2.54 -3.40
N LEU A 64 14.47 -3.34 -4.39
CA LEU A 64 15.38 -4.05 -5.29
C LEU A 64 16.21 -3.06 -6.12
N ASP A 65 15.58 -2.01 -6.66
CA ASP A 65 16.27 -0.99 -7.44
C ASP A 65 17.27 -0.18 -6.60
N GLU A 66 16.95 0.12 -5.35
CA GLU A 66 17.90 0.71 -4.40
C GLU A 66 19.11 -0.20 -4.16
N CYS A 67 18.87 -1.47 -3.84
CA CYS A 67 19.95 -2.44 -3.64
C CYS A 67 20.82 -2.59 -4.89
N ARG A 68 20.20 -2.70 -6.06
CA ARG A 68 20.90 -2.83 -7.34
C ARG A 68 21.76 -1.60 -7.63
N ARG A 69 21.23 -0.39 -7.44
CA ARG A 69 21.98 0.86 -7.63
C ARG A 69 23.18 0.94 -6.69
N ARG A 70 23.00 0.60 -5.41
CA ARG A 70 24.08 0.60 -4.41
C ARG A 70 25.20 -0.36 -4.82
N VAL A 71 24.87 -1.63 -5.07
CA VAL A 71 25.86 -2.66 -5.42
C VAL A 71 26.60 -2.31 -6.72
N GLN A 72 25.89 -1.80 -7.73
CA GLN A 72 26.51 -1.37 -8.99
C GLN A 72 27.51 -0.22 -8.78
N GLN A 73 27.17 0.76 -7.94
CA GLN A 73 28.06 1.88 -7.62
C GLN A 73 29.27 1.44 -6.80
N GLU A 74 29.09 0.52 -5.85
CA GLU A 74 30.19 -0.06 -5.07
C GLU A 74 31.19 -0.83 -5.95
N LEU A 75 30.70 -1.60 -6.92
CA LEU A 75 31.53 -2.44 -7.80
C LEU A 75 32.18 -1.68 -8.95
N HIS A 76 31.46 -0.72 -9.55
CA HIS A 76 31.87 -0.09 -10.81
C HIS A 76 32.06 1.42 -10.69
N GLY A 77 31.87 1.99 -9.49
CA GLY A 77 31.84 3.43 -9.28
C GLY A 77 30.56 4.08 -9.82
N HIS A 78 30.42 5.38 -9.58
CA HIS A 78 29.36 6.16 -10.23
C HIS A 78 29.67 6.28 -11.72
N ARG A 79 28.66 6.13 -12.57
CA ARG A 79 28.77 6.49 -13.98
C ARG A 79 28.83 8.03 -14.08
N GLY A 80 30.02 8.60 -13.85
CA GLY A 80 30.25 10.03 -13.92
C GLY A 80 30.34 10.48 -15.38
N ARG A 81 29.38 11.28 -15.85
CA ARG A 81 29.51 12.03 -17.11
C ARG A 81 30.49 13.20 -16.96
N LYS A 82 31.72 12.93 -16.55
CA LYS A 82 32.78 13.97 -16.45
C LYS A 82 33.85 13.84 -17.54
N GLY A 83 33.78 12.79 -18.35
CA GLY A 83 34.72 12.54 -19.45
C GLY A 83 34.23 11.52 -20.47
N ASP A 84 32.91 11.36 -20.61
CA ASP A 84 32.34 10.77 -21.83
C ASP A 84 32.63 11.80 -22.95
N PRO A 85 33.27 11.45 -24.08
CA PRO A 85 33.59 12.41 -25.14
C PRO A 85 32.36 13.17 -25.66
#